data_AF-A0A847ASI0-F1
#
_entry.id   AF-A0A847ASI0-F1
#
_cell.length_a   1.000
_cell.length_b   1.000
_cell.length_c   1.000
_cell.angle_alpha   90.00
_cell.angle_beta   90.00
_cell.angle_gamma   90.00
#
_symmetry.space_group_name_H-M   'P 1'
#
loop_
_entity.id
_entity.type
_entity.pdbx_description
1 polymer ?
#
loop_
_entity_poly.entity_id
_entity_poly.type
_entity_poly.pdbx_seq_one_letter_code
_entity_poly.pdbx_strand_id
1 'polypeptide(L)' 'MKNLVSNEWLKNNMDKENLVIFDVRHVLGDDSYGKTEYEKGHIPNAVFVPVAQTTIIPMIRLDTR' A
#
# COMPACT_ATOMS: atom_id res chain seq x y z
N MET A 1 -7.75 0.84 19.37
CA MET A 1 -7.63 0.93 17.90
C MET A 1 -7.04 2.29 17.51
N LYS A 2 -5.76 2.55 17.80
CA LYS A 2 -5.14 3.88 17.54
C LYS A 2 -4.70 4.06 16.07
N ASN A 3 -4.57 2.96 15.33
CA ASN A 3 -3.93 2.93 14.00
C ASN A 3 -4.92 2.67 12.86
N LEU A 4 -6.23 2.81 13.13
CA LEU A 4 -7.26 2.69 12.10
C LEU A 4 -7.83 4.07 11.84
N VAL A 5 -8.05 4.37 10.57
CA VAL A 5 -8.69 5.61 10.10
C VAL A 5 -9.91 5.24 9.27
N SER A 6 -10.88 6.15 9.19
CA SER A 6 -12.03 5.97 8.30
C SER A 6 -11.65 6.30 6.85
N ASN A 7 -12.45 5.84 5.90
CA ASN A 7 -12.35 6.26 4.50
C ASN A 7 -12.52 7.78 4.33
N GLU A 8 -13.39 8.39 5.12
CA GLU A 8 -13.63 9.84 5.13
C GLU A 8 -12.39 10.61 5.60
N TRP A 9 -11.72 10.11 6.66
CA TRP A 9 -10.45 10.69 7.08
C TRP A 9 -9.43 10.60 5.96
N LEU A 10 -9.28 9.44 5.32
CA LEU A 10 -8.31 9.28 4.24
C LEU A 10 -8.60 10.26 3.09
N LYS A 11 -9.86 10.33 2.64
CA LYS A 11 -10.31 11.25 1.59
C LYS A 11 -9.98 12.71 1.90
N ASN A 12 -10.20 13.14 3.14
CA ASN A 12 -9.94 14.51 3.59
C ASN A 12 -8.45 14.81 3.86
N ASN A 13 -7.58 13.81 3.74
CA ASN A 13 -6.15 13.92 4.04
C ASN A 13 -5.26 13.50 2.86
N MET A 14 -5.82 13.28 1.67
CA MET A 14 -5.10 12.82 0.47
C MET A 14 -3.93 13.72 0.06
N ASP A 15 -4.01 15.02 0.34
CA ASP A 15 -3.00 16.01 -0.07
C ASP A 15 -1.91 16.24 0.99
N LYS A 16 -1.89 15.45 2.07
CA LYS A 16 -0.83 15.56 3.09
C LYS A 16 0.51 15.10 2.51
N GLU A 17 1.49 15.99 2.51
CA GLU A 17 2.86 15.75 2.01
C GLU A 17 3.51 14.49 2.60
N ASN A 18 3.22 14.18 3.88
CA ASN A 18 3.79 13.05 4.61
C ASN A 18 2.84 11.84 4.71
N LEU A 19 1.87 11.71 3.79
CA LEU A 19 0.97 10.55 3.72
C LEU A 19 1.42 9.60 2.61
N VAL A 20 1.80 8.39 2.99
CA VAL A 20 2.10 7.30 2.07
C VAL A 20 1.03 6.22 2.22
N ILE A 21 0.45 5.79 1.10
CA ILE A 21 -0.58 4.75 1.04
C ILE A 21 0.05 3.49 0.45
N PHE A 22 -0.14 2.35 1.11
CA PHE A 22 0.31 1.06 0.60
C PHE A 22 -0.87 0.17 0.24
N ASP A 23 -0.82 -0.42 -0.95
CA ASP A 23 -1.74 -1.48 -1.36
C ASP A 23 -1.07 -2.84 -1.15
N VAL A 24 -1.55 -3.59 -0.17
CA VAL A 24 -0.99 -4.88 0.30
C VAL A 24 -1.94 -6.05 0.00
N ARG A 25 -2.88 -5.88 -0.93
CA ARG A 25 -3.84 -6.92 -1.32
C ARG A 25 -3.10 -8.18 -1.80
N HIS A 26 -3.50 -9.34 -1.29
CA HIS A 26 -2.95 -10.64 -1.67
C HIS A 26 -4.00 -11.75 -1.50
N VAL A 27 -3.83 -12.85 -2.25
CA VAL A 27 -4.61 -14.07 -2.11
C VAL A 27 -3.65 -15.24 -1.98
N LEU A 28 -3.88 -16.11 -1.00
CA LEU A 28 -3.06 -17.31 -0.81
C LEU A 28 -3.20 -18.24 -2.01
N GLY A 29 -2.05 -18.60 -2.61
CA GLY A 29 -2.02 -19.45 -3.79
C GLY A 29 -2.19 -18.70 -5.12
N ASP A 30 -2.31 -17.37 -5.10
CA ASP A 30 -2.28 -16.52 -6.29
C ASP A 30 -1.37 -15.30 -6.07
N ASP A 31 -0.08 -15.48 -6.38
CA ASP A 31 0.94 -14.44 -6.27
C ASP A 31 0.70 -13.26 -7.23
N SER A 32 -0.12 -13.46 -8.28
CA SER A 32 -0.42 -12.45 -9.30
C SER A 32 -1.60 -11.56 -8.93
N TYR A 33 -2.45 -12.01 -7.99
CA TYR A 33 -3.70 -11.35 -7.62
C TYR A 33 -3.50 -9.89 -7.24
N GLY A 34 -2.58 -9.61 -6.30
CA GLY A 34 -2.37 -8.27 -5.77
C GLY A 34 -1.98 -7.27 -6.86
N LYS A 35 -1.03 -7.64 -7.71
CA LYS A 35 -0.56 -6.80 -8.82
C LYS A 35 -1.66 -6.58 -9.86
N THR A 36 -2.37 -7.63 -10.21
CA THR A 36 -3.48 -7.58 -11.18
C THR A 36 -4.59 -6.65 -10.71
N GLU A 37 -5.01 -6.76 -9.45
CA GLU A 37 -6.07 -5.92 -8.89
C GLU A 37 -5.63 -4.47 -8.65
N TYR A 38 -4.35 -4.25 -8.33
CA TYR A 38 -3.78 -2.90 -8.29
C TYR A 38 -3.84 -2.24 -9.67
N GLU A 39 -3.40 -2.92 -10.73
CA GLU A 39 -3.43 -2.40 -12.10
C GLU A 39 -4.85 -2.13 -12.62
N LYS A 40 -5.85 -2.91 -12.18
CA LYS A 40 -7.27 -2.66 -12.49
C LYS A 40 -7.82 -1.41 -11.78
N GLY A 41 -7.37 -1.15 -10.56
CA GLY A 41 -7.82 0.01 -9.80
C GLY A 41 -7.31 0.00 -8.36
N HIS A 42 -6.85 1.16 -7.90
CA HIS A 42 -6.34 1.39 -6.55
C HIS A 42 -6.59 2.84 -6.13
N ILE A 43 -6.34 3.13 -4.85
CA ILE A 43 -6.41 4.49 -4.32
C ILE A 43 -5.29 5.33 -4.97
N PRO A 44 -5.57 6.56 -5.46
CA PRO A 44 -4.54 7.42 -6.04
C PRO A 44 -3.30 7.55 -5.16
N ASN A 45 -2.11 7.56 -5.76
CA ASN A 45 -0.80 7.64 -5.09
C ASN A 45 -0.45 6.45 -4.18
N ALA A 46 -1.27 5.39 -4.14
CA ALA A 46 -0.90 4.18 -3.41
C ALA A 46 0.26 3.45 -4.09
N VAL A 47 1.19 2.93 -3.29
CA VAL A 47 2.31 2.09 -3.74
C VAL A 47 1.91 0.62 -3.54
N PHE A 48 1.93 -0.16 -4.62
CA PHE A 48 1.75 -1.60 -4.53
C PHE A 48 2.94 -2.25 -3.81
N VAL A 49 2.66 -3.09 -2.83
CA VAL A 49 3.66 -3.87 -2.11
C VAL A 49 3.38 -5.36 -2.31
N PRO A 50 4.19 -6.07 -3.11
CA PRO A 50 4.01 -7.50 -3.29
C PRO A 50 4.30 -8.23 -1.98
N VAL A 51 3.45 -9.20 -1.65
CA VAL A 51 3.73 -10.14 -0.56
C VAL A 51 4.73 -11.16 -1.08
N ALA A 52 6.02 -10.86 -0.96
CA ALA A 52 7.06 -11.84 -1.22
C ALA A 52 7.06 -12.89 -0.10
N GLN A 53 7.08 -14.18 -0.45
CA GLN A 53 7.17 -15.29 0.51
C GLN A 53 8.47 -15.29 1.34
N THR A 54 9.45 -14.43 1.04
CA THR A 54 10.63 -14.23 1.87
C THR A 54 10.47 -13.00 2.75
N THR A 55 10.29 -13.27 4.04
CA THR A 55 10.61 -12.35 5.13
C THR A 55 12.03 -11.84 4.98
N ILE A 56 12.18 -10.65 4.40
CA ILE A 56 12.96 -9.53 4.91
C ILE A 56 12.44 -8.32 4.11
N ILE A 57 11.73 -7.41 4.77
CA ILE A 57 11.67 -6.02 4.31
C ILE A 57 12.76 -5.30 5.11
N PRO A 58 14.06 -5.41 4.78
CA PRO A 58 14.96 -4.35 5.22
C PRO A 58 14.72 -3.23 4.22
N MET A 59 14.31 -2.06 4.71
CA MET A 59 14.37 -0.84 3.93
C MET A 59 13.42 -0.79 2.71
N ILE A 60 12.19 -0.34 2.97
CA ILE A 60 11.79 0.87 2.25
C ILE A 60 12.80 1.94 2.70
N ARG A 61 13.97 1.99 2.05
CA ARG A 61 14.87 3.13 2.14
C ARG A 61 14.15 4.22 1.36
N LEU A 62 13.33 4.96 2.09
CA LEU A 62 13.06 6.37 1.77
C LEU A 62 14.41 7.09 1.90
N ASP A 63 15.34 6.80 0.99
CA ASP A 63 16.48 7.65 0.75
C ASP A 63 15.90 8.84 0.00
N THR A 64 15.39 9.79 0.78
CA THR A 64 15.20 11.17 0.36
C THR A 64 16.52 11.65 -0.25
N ARG A 65 16.53 11.73 -1.58
CA ARG A 65 17.46 12.56 -2.35
C ARG A 65 16.65 13.40 -3.31
#